data_AF-A0A963RED1-F1
#
_entry.id   AF-A0A963RED1-F1
#
_cell.length_a   1.000
_cell.length_b   1.000
_cell.length_c   1.000
_cell.angle_alpha   90.00
_cell.angle_beta   90.00
_cell.angle_gamma   90.00
#
_symmetry.space_group_name_H-M   'P 1'
#
loop_
_entity.id
_entity.type
_entity.pdbx_description
1 polymer ?
#
loop_
_entity_poly.entity_id
_entity_poly.type
_entity_poly.pdbx_seq_one_letter_code
_entity_poly.pdbx_strand_id
1 'polypeptide(L)'
;MDDPLRQEHKPDVFARPGRNSTNPYTALLAEALERQGLRVHDVRLSRWNLPFSRSILLLHWPDELYRRPKSLLTLIVAYAWLVHMTMAKTLAGMRVVWVAHNAVPHGYTPEQAPLR
;
A
#
# COMPACT_ATOMS: atom_id res chain seq x y z
N MET A 1 12.54 20.96 -31.78
CA MET A 1 13.85 20.32 -31.53
C MET A 1 13.78 19.88 -30.07
N ASP A 2 13.37 18.64 -29.85
CA ASP A 2 13.12 18.11 -28.51
C ASP A 2 14.44 17.81 -27.81
N ASP A 3 14.60 18.34 -26.60
CA ASP A 3 15.79 18.18 -25.75
C ASP A 3 15.89 16.72 -25.26
N PRO A 4 16.91 15.94 -25.69
CA PRO A 4 17.07 14.54 -25.31
C PRO A 4 17.43 14.34 -23.82
N LEU A 5 17.65 15.42 -23.04
CA LEU A 5 18.02 15.35 -21.63
C LEU A 5 16.83 15.46 -20.66
N ARG A 6 15.60 15.66 -21.14
CA ARG A 6 14.37 15.54 -20.33
C ARG A 6 13.71 14.18 -20.51
N GLN A 7 14.44 13.09 -20.29
CA GLN A 7 13.76 11.88 -19.85
C GLN A 7 13.26 12.13 -18.43
N GLU A 8 12.00 12.55 -18.28
CA GLU A 8 11.34 12.60 -16.98
C GLU A 8 11.44 11.20 -16.35
N HIS A 9 12.33 11.05 -15.38
CA HIS A 9 12.48 9.80 -14.66
C HIS A 9 11.16 9.54 -13.92
N LYS A 10 10.36 8.62 -14.45
CA LYS A 10 9.10 8.22 -13.82
C LYS A 10 9.41 7.60 -12.46
N PRO A 11 8.65 7.96 -11.41
CA PRO A 11 8.89 7.45 -10.07
C PRO A 11 8.62 5.94 -10.03
N ASP A 12 9.43 5.23 -9.23
CA ASP A 12 9.15 3.83 -8.92
C ASP A 12 8.04 3.74 -7.88
N VAL A 13 7.12 2.80 -8.07
CA VAL A 13 5.96 2.58 -7.19
C VAL A 13 6.21 1.35 -6.34
N PHE A 14 6.19 1.52 -5.04
CA PHE A 14 6.36 0.47 -4.02
C PHE A 14 4.99 0.15 -3.45
N ALA A 15 4.38 -0.94 -3.91
CA ALA A 15 3.01 -1.31 -3.58
C ALA A 15 2.94 -2.30 -2.42
N ARG A 16 1.98 -2.06 -1.51
CA ARG A 16 1.67 -2.98 -0.43
C ARG A 16 0.20 -2.96 -0.02
N PRO A 17 -0.45 -4.13 0.08
CA PRO A 17 -0.05 -5.41 -0.52
C PRO A 17 0.29 -5.28 -2.01
N GLY A 18 1.26 -6.07 -2.46
CA GLY A 18 1.72 -6.09 -3.85
C GLY A 18 0.85 -6.99 -4.75
N ARG A 19 1.34 -7.31 -5.95
CA ARG A 19 0.61 -8.11 -6.95
C ARG A 19 0.19 -9.51 -6.45
N ASN A 20 0.99 -10.10 -5.56
CA ASN A 20 0.78 -11.46 -5.03
C ASN A 20 -0.15 -11.51 -3.80
N SER A 21 -1.04 -10.54 -3.66
CA SER A 21 -1.96 -10.50 -2.53
C SER A 21 -3.19 -11.37 -2.77
N THR A 22 -3.96 -11.65 -1.70
CA THR A 22 -5.26 -12.33 -1.84
C THR A 22 -6.33 -11.47 -2.53
N ASN A 23 -6.07 -10.18 -2.72
CA ASN A 23 -7.01 -9.24 -3.33
C ASN A 23 -6.63 -9.04 -4.82
N PRO A 24 -7.46 -9.48 -5.78
CA PRO A 24 -7.15 -9.39 -7.21
C PRO A 24 -7.02 -7.94 -7.71
N TYR A 25 -7.60 -6.97 -6.99
CA TYR A 25 -7.43 -5.56 -7.31
C TYR A 25 -5.95 -5.13 -7.29
N THR A 26 -5.12 -5.68 -6.39
CA THR A 26 -3.72 -5.25 -6.29
C THR A 26 -2.92 -5.63 -7.54
N ALA A 27 -3.22 -6.77 -8.14
CA ALA A 27 -2.64 -7.19 -9.41
C ALA A 27 -3.11 -6.30 -10.57
N LEU A 28 -4.42 -6.08 -10.69
CA LEU A 28 -5.00 -5.23 -11.74
C LEU A 28 -4.47 -3.79 -11.70
N LEU A 29 -4.34 -3.22 -10.50
CA LEU A 29 -3.79 -1.87 -10.35
C LEU A 29 -2.31 -1.84 -10.73
N ALA A 30 -1.51 -2.83 -10.32
CA ALA A 30 -0.11 -2.91 -10.70
C ALA A 30 0.05 -2.97 -12.22
N GLU A 31 -0.71 -3.82 -12.91
CA GLU A 31 -0.69 -3.92 -14.38
C GLU A 31 -1.15 -2.64 -15.08
N ALA A 32 -2.14 -1.94 -14.53
CA ALA A 32 -2.59 -0.65 -15.07
C ALA A 32 -1.49 0.42 -14.94
N LEU A 33 -0.79 0.48 -13.80
CA LEU A 33 0.33 1.41 -13.58
C LEU A 33 1.53 1.08 -14.49
N GLU A 34 1.86 -0.20 -14.63
CA GLU A 34 2.94 -0.68 -15.51
C GLU A 34 2.63 -0.34 -16.98
N ARG A 35 1.38 -0.44 -17.43
CA ARG A 35 0.94 0.01 -18.78
C ARG A 35 1.10 1.51 -19.01
N GLN A 36 1.14 2.33 -17.95
CA GLN A 36 1.48 3.76 -18.04
C GLN A 36 3.00 4.01 -18.01
N GLY A 37 3.82 2.97 -18.01
CA GLY A 37 5.28 3.03 -18.00
C GLY A 37 5.89 3.30 -16.63
N LEU A 38 5.15 3.05 -15.54
CA LEU A 38 5.70 3.05 -14.17
C LEU A 38 6.28 1.66 -13.84
N ARG A 39 7.25 1.60 -12.93
CA ARG A 39 7.73 0.32 -12.38
C ARG A 39 7.07 0.06 -11.04
N VAL A 40 6.45 -1.11 -10.86
CA VAL A 40 5.76 -1.46 -9.61
C VAL A 40 6.48 -2.59 -8.88
N HIS A 41 6.92 -2.33 -7.65
CA HIS A 41 7.63 -3.24 -6.79
C HIS A 41 6.73 -3.71 -5.64
N ASP A 42 6.71 -5.02 -5.38
CA ASP A 42 6.04 -5.60 -4.21
C ASP A 42 6.89 -5.38 -2.95
N VAL A 43 6.35 -4.68 -1.95
CA VAL A 43 7.02 -4.49 -0.66
C VAL A 43 6.54 -5.52 0.36
N ARG A 44 7.49 -6.19 1.00
CA ARG A 44 7.23 -7.05 2.18
C ARG A 44 7.67 -6.34 3.46
N LEU A 45 6.94 -6.55 4.56
CA LEU A 45 7.28 -6.05 5.91
C LEU A 45 8.75 -6.33 6.30
N SER A 46 9.26 -7.49 5.89
CA SER A 46 10.60 -7.96 6.26
C SER A 46 11.72 -7.44 5.37
N ARG A 47 11.42 -6.78 4.25
CA ARG A 47 12.43 -6.32 3.27
C ARG A 47 12.11 -4.90 2.84
N TRP A 48 12.50 -3.95 3.70
CA TRP A 48 12.37 -2.51 3.48
C TRP A 48 13.46 -1.96 2.56
N ASN A 49 13.62 -2.55 1.37
CA ASN A 49 14.51 -2.03 0.33
C ASN A 49 13.76 -0.95 -0.47
N LEU A 50 13.37 0.13 0.20
CA LEU A 50 12.75 1.28 -0.44
C LEU A 50 13.87 2.22 -0.94
N PRO A 51 13.98 2.49 -2.25
CA PRO A 51 14.83 3.57 -2.72
C PRO A 51 14.21 4.88 -2.26
N PHE A 52 14.92 5.57 -1.38
CA PHE A 52 14.47 6.77 -0.69
C PHE A 52 14.26 7.98 -1.62
N SER A 53 14.78 7.94 -2.86
CA SER A 53 14.74 9.05 -3.82
C SER A 53 13.65 8.86 -4.88
N ARG A 54 12.72 9.83 -4.98
CA ARG A 54 11.69 9.94 -6.03
C ARG A 54 10.78 8.72 -6.19
N SER A 55 10.44 8.07 -5.08
CA SER A 55 9.58 6.88 -5.08
C SER A 55 8.17 7.19 -4.58
N ILE A 56 7.19 6.41 -5.03
CA ILE A 56 5.83 6.41 -4.52
C ILE A 56 5.65 5.18 -3.63
N LEU A 57 5.28 5.36 -2.37
CA LEU A 57 4.79 4.28 -1.52
C LEU A 57 3.27 4.17 -1.70
N LEU A 58 2.82 3.13 -2.40
CA LEU A 58 1.42 2.84 -2.63
C LEU A 58 0.92 1.87 -1.56
N LEU A 59 0.16 2.40 -0.62
CA LEU A 59 -0.44 1.66 0.47
C LEU A 59 -1.88 1.29 0.12
N HIS A 60 -2.17 0.01 0.13
CA HIS A 60 -3.51 -0.54 0.02
C HIS A 60 -4.13 -0.70 1.38
N TRP A 61 -5.47 -0.58 1.43
CA TRP A 61 -6.25 -0.78 2.64
C TRP A 61 -5.76 -2.00 3.43
N PRO A 62 -5.54 -1.87 4.74
CA PRO A 62 -4.94 -2.93 5.53
C PRO A 62 -5.98 -3.99 5.90
N ASP A 63 -6.46 -4.75 4.91
CA ASP A 63 -7.42 -5.85 5.09
C ASP A 63 -6.98 -6.84 6.19
N GLU A 64 -5.67 -7.02 6.33
CA GLU A 64 -5.03 -7.85 7.37
C GLU A 64 -5.36 -7.41 8.80
N LEU A 65 -5.58 -6.11 9.03
CA LEU A 65 -5.95 -5.57 10.35
C LEU A 65 -7.38 -5.95 10.74
N TYR A 66 -8.27 -6.10 9.76
CA TYR A 66 -9.68 -6.43 9.99
C TYR A 66 -9.92 -7.93 10.07
N ARG A 67 -9.07 -8.75 9.43
CA ARG A 67 -9.20 -10.22 9.43
C ARG A 67 -8.83 -10.89 10.75
N ARG A 68 -8.16 -10.19 11.69
CA ARG A 68 -7.76 -10.77 12.99
C ARG A 68 -8.53 -10.11 14.14
N PRO A 69 -9.15 -10.91 15.05
CA PRO A 69 -9.83 -10.36 16.22
C PRO A 69 -8.85 -9.56 17.09
N LYS A 70 -9.41 -8.60 17.85
CA LYS A 70 -8.78 -7.62 18.77
C LYS A 70 -7.60 -8.18 19.59
N SER A 71 -6.48 -8.43 18.92
CA SER A 71 -5.32 -9.08 19.48
C SER A 71 -4.19 -8.07 19.57
N LEU A 72 -3.25 -8.30 20.49
CA LEU A 72 -2.03 -7.50 20.60
C LEU A 72 -1.30 -7.41 19.26
N LEU A 73 -1.37 -8.46 18.43
CA LEU A 73 -0.81 -8.48 17.09
C LEU A 73 -1.46 -7.46 16.15
N THR A 74 -2.78 -7.26 16.22
CA THR A 74 -3.47 -6.22 15.43
C THR A 74 -2.97 -4.82 15.80
N LEU A 75 -2.75 -4.55 17.09
CA LEU A 75 -2.19 -3.29 17.56
C LEU A 75 -0.74 -3.10 17.09
N ILE A 76 0.09 -4.14 17.16
CA ILE A 76 1.48 -4.09 16.68
C ILE A 76 1.51 -3.81 15.17
N VAL A 77 0.66 -4.47 14.38
CA VAL A 77 0.60 -4.25 12.93
C VAL A 77 0.10 -2.84 12.63
N ALA A 78 -0.93 -2.34 13.34
CA ALA A 78 -1.44 -0.99 13.16
C ALA A 78 -0.39 0.08 13.52
N TYR A 79 0.32 -0.11 14.63
CA TYR A 79 1.41 0.77 15.04
C TYR A 79 2.56 0.76 14.02
N ALA A 80 2.94 -0.43 13.54
CA ALA A 80 3.92 -0.55 12.47
C ALA A 80 3.46 0.23 11.24
N TRP A 81 2.20 0.11 10.81
CA TRP A 81 1.64 0.89 9.70
C TRP A 81 1.80 2.42 9.90
N LEU A 82 1.48 2.94 11.08
CA LEU A 82 1.64 4.36 11.41
C LEU A 82 3.11 4.81 11.38
N VAL A 83 4.01 4.02 11.95
CA VAL A 83 5.46 4.28 11.91
C VAL A 83 5.94 4.33 10.47
N HIS A 84 5.53 3.37 9.64
CA HIS A 84 5.92 3.31 8.22
C HIS A 84 5.41 4.51 7.42
N MET A 85 4.17 4.95 7.61
CA MET A 85 3.64 6.15 6.95
C MET A 85 4.39 7.42 7.40
N THR A 86 4.70 7.50 8.69
CA THR A 86 5.45 8.63 9.26
C THR A 86 6.87 8.67 8.70
N MET A 87 7.58 7.53 8.68
CA MET A 87 8.91 7.41 8.10
C MET A 87 8.90 7.76 6.60
N ALA A 88 7.97 7.21 5.83
CA ALA A 88 7.88 7.52 4.40
C ALA A 88 7.60 9.00 4.12
N LYS A 89 6.90 9.71 5.02
CA LYS A 89 6.68 11.15 4.94
C LYS A 89 7.92 11.97 5.33
N THR A 90 8.71 11.52 6.30
CA THR A 90 9.89 12.25 6.80
C THR A 90 11.14 11.99 5.96
N LEU A 91 11.19 10.88 5.23
CA LEU A 91 12.27 10.56 4.31
C LEU A 91 12.13 11.37 3.01
N ALA A 92 13.08 12.28 2.78
CA ALA A 92 13.05 13.24 1.69
C ALA A 92 12.96 12.54 0.31
N GLY A 93 11.88 12.82 -0.43
CA GLY A 93 11.70 12.39 -1.82
C GLY A 93 10.67 11.28 -2.05
N MET A 94 10.06 10.73 -0.99
CA MET A 94 8.98 9.75 -1.12
C MET A 94 7.60 10.40 -1.07
N ARG A 95 6.68 9.92 -1.92
CA ARG A 95 5.25 10.28 -1.89
C ARG A 95 4.43 9.10 -1.40
N VAL A 96 3.55 9.31 -0.43
CA VAL A 96 2.66 8.24 0.07
C VAL A 96 1.30 8.38 -0.58
N VAL A 97 0.83 7.31 -1.23
CA VAL A 97 -0.52 7.20 -1.80
C VAL A 97 -1.25 6.11 -1.04
N TRP A 98 -2.37 6.43 -0.41
CA TRP A 98 -3.20 5.47 0.30
C TRP A 98 -4.50 5.21 -0.48
N VAL A 99 -4.72 3.96 -0.88
CA VAL A 99 -5.92 3.49 -1.56
C VAL A 99 -6.83 2.83 -0.53
N ALA A 100 -7.87 3.56 -0.12
CA ALA A 100 -8.92 3.03 0.73
C ALA A 100 -9.99 2.36 -0.15
N HIS A 101 -10.28 1.08 0.13
CA HIS A 101 -11.25 0.30 -0.62
C HIS A 101 -12.68 0.62 -0.20
N ASN A 102 -12.92 0.83 1.10
CA ASN A 102 -14.23 1.19 1.64
C ASN A 102 -14.06 2.05 2.91
N ALA A 103 -14.92 3.04 3.11
CA ALA A 103 -14.99 3.76 4.38
C ALA A 103 -15.59 2.89 5.50
N VAL A 104 -16.36 1.86 5.14
CA VAL A 104 -17.03 0.92 6.05
C VAL A 104 -16.85 -0.51 5.50
N PRO A 105 -16.45 -1.50 6.32
CA PRO A 105 -16.34 -2.88 5.86
C PRO A 105 -17.69 -3.42 5.37
N HIS A 106 -17.74 -4.00 4.18
CA HIS A 106 -18.90 -4.79 3.75
C HIS A 106 -18.90 -6.12 4.52
N GLY A 107 -19.76 -6.24 5.52
CA GLY A 107 -19.88 -7.46 6.32
C GLY A 107 -20.26 -7.29 7.79
N TYR A 108 -20.73 -6.12 8.23
CA TYR A 108 -21.35 -5.98 9.55
C TYR A 108 -22.87 -5.87 9.41
N THR A 109 -23.54 -6.98 9.11
CA THR A 109 -24.98 -7.08 9.33
C THR A 109 -25.19 -7.38 10.82
N PRO A 110 -25.95 -6.57 11.58
CA PRO A 110 -26.17 -6.78 13.03
C PRO A 110 -26.78 -8.13 13.40
N GLU A 111 -27.35 -8.84 12.42
CA GLU A 111 -28.06 -10.12 12.58
C GLU A 111 -27.14 -11.31 12.93
N GLN A 112 -25.81 -11.15 12.87
CA GLN A 112 -24.85 -12.20 13.23
C GLN A 112 -24.25 -12.06 14.64
N ALA A 113 -24.78 -11.17 15.48
CA ALA A 113 -24.42 -11.16 16.89
C ALA A 113 -24.93 -12.46 17.56
N PRO A 114 -24.08 -13.27 18.22
CA PRO A 114 -24.59 -14.36 19.04
C PRO A 114 -25.47 -13.72 20.11
N LEU A 115 -26.72 -14.20 20.19
CA LEU A 115 -27.64 -13.89 21.28
C LEU A 115 -26.85 -14.00 22.60
N ARG A 116 -26.67 -12.87 23.26
CA ARG A 116 -26.19 -12.78 24.64
C ARG A 116 -27.30 -12.23 25.50
#